data_AF-A0A293N692-F1
#
_entry.id   AF-A0A293N692-F1
#
_cell.length_a   1.000
_cell.length_b   1.000
_cell.length_c   1.000
_cell.angle_alpha   90.00
_cell.angle_beta   90.00
_cell.angle_gamma   90.00
#
_symmetry.space_group_name_H-M   'P 1'
#
loop_
_entity.id
_entity.type
_entity.pdbx_description
1 polymer ?
#
loop_
_entity_poly.entity_id
_entity_poly.type
_entity_poly.pdbx_seq_one_letter_code
_entity_poly.pdbx_strand_id
1 'polypeptide(L)' 'MEIKPEYRKKSIRSYVLRSGRITDSQRKAFETHWPSFGLELGSGKLDTESTFGSTAV' A
#
# COMPACT_ATOMS: atom_id res chain seq x y z
N MET A 1 40.00 -5.07 -5.41
CA MET A 1 39.41 -4.09 -4.47
C MET A 1 37.95 -4.42 -4.32
N GLU A 2 37.50 -4.81 -3.12
CA GLU A 2 36.07 -4.97 -2.84
C GLU A 2 35.41 -3.59 -2.70
N ILE A 3 34.45 -3.28 -3.57
CA ILE A 3 33.64 -2.05 -3.47
C ILE A 3 32.40 -2.42 -2.66
N LYS A 4 32.37 -2.07 -1.37
CA LYS A 4 31.16 -2.20 -0.54
C LYS A 4 30.39 -0.88 -0.61
N PRO A 5 29.10 -0.88 -0.99
CA PRO A 5 28.31 0.33 -1.00
C PRO A 5 28.15 0.85 0.43
N GLU A 6 28.59 2.08 0.68
CA GLU A 6 28.39 2.77 1.94
C GLU A 6 26.91 3.20 2.05
N TYR A 7 26.13 2.50 2.88
CA TYR A 7 24.75 2.84 3.14
C TYR A 7 24.65 4.11 4.00
N ARG A 8 24.57 5.27 3.35
CA ARG A 8 24.24 6.53 4.02
C ARG A 8 22.73 6.69 4.20
N LYS A 9 22.29 7.08 5.39
CA LYS A 9 20.90 7.52 5.65
C LYS A 9 20.62 8.81 4.86
N LYS A 10 20.22 8.68 3.59
CA LYS A 10 19.78 9.82 2.78
C LYS A 10 18.30 10.05 3.06
N SER A 11 17.95 11.23 3.59
CA SER A 11 16.56 11.67 3.65
C SER A 11 16.05 11.96 2.23
N ILE A 12 14.79 11.60 1.97
CA ILE A 12 14.10 11.98 0.73
C ILE A 12 13.90 13.50 0.77
N ARG A 13 14.52 14.23 -0.16
CA ARG A 13 14.46 15.71 -0.20
C ARG A 13 13.21 16.24 -0.91
N SER A 14 12.70 15.49 -1.88
CA SER A 14 11.55 15.87 -2.69
C SER A 14 10.90 14.62 -3.26
N TYR A 15 9.58 14.57 -3.24
CA TYR A 15 8.79 13.54 -3.90
C TYR A 15 7.62 14.18 -4.64
N VAL A 16 7.15 13.52 -5.69
CA VAL A 16 5.95 13.93 -6.44
C VAL A 16 4.88 12.88 -6.21
N LEU A 17 3.73 13.31 -5.69
CA LEU A 17 2.55 12.45 -5.61
C LEU A 17 1.96 12.31 -7.00
N ARG A 18 1.87 11.07 -7.51
CA ARG A 18 1.09 10.77 -8.71
C ARG A 18 -0.19 10.09 -8.31
N SER A 19 -1.23 10.88 -8.05
CA SER A 19 -2.57 10.32 -7.89
C SER A 19 -2.99 9.66 -9.20
N GLY A 20 -3.35 8.38 -9.15
CA GLY A 20 -3.98 7.71 -10.27
C GLY A 20 -5.30 8.39 -10.65
N ARG A 21 -5.75 8.21 -11.90
CA ARG A 21 -7.12 8.57 -12.28
C ARG A 21 -8.06 7.47 -11.79
N ILE A 22 -9.03 7.85 -10.98
CA ILE A 22 -10.11 6.96 -10.57
C ILE A 22 -11.23 7.03 -11.62
N THR A 23 -11.66 5.88 -12.12
CA THR A 23 -12.86 5.80 -12.96
C THR A 23 -14.11 5.93 -12.10
N ASP A 24 -15.25 6.32 -12.67
CA ASP A 24 -16.50 6.43 -11.90
C ASP A 24 -16.91 5.08 -11.28
N SER A 25 -16.69 3.97 -12.00
CA SER A 25 -16.92 2.63 -11.48
C SER A 25 -16.05 2.32 -10.26
N GLN A 26 -14.77 2.73 -10.28
CA GLN A 26 -13.88 2.55 -9.14
C GLN A 26 -14.32 3.41 -7.95
N ARG A 27 -14.71 4.67 -8.17
CA ARG A 27 -15.24 5.53 -7.11
C ARG A 27 -16.47 4.90 -6.44
N LYS A 28 -17.43 4.46 -7.26
CA LYS A 28 -18.63 3.78 -6.76
C LYS A 28 -18.29 2.53 -5.95
N ALA A 29 -17.32 1.74 -6.42
CA ALA A 29 -16.89 0.55 -5.69
C ALA A 29 -16.31 0.88 -4.31
N PHE A 30 -15.53 1.96 -4.17
CA PHE A 30 -15.08 2.43 -2.85
C PHE A 30 -16.27 2.85 -1.99
N GLU A 31 -17.19 3.67 -2.50
CA GLU A 31 -18.35 4.12 -1.72
C GLU A 31 -19.25 2.97 -1.24
N THR A 32 -19.48 1.95 -2.07
CA THR A 32 -20.42 0.87 -1.75
C THR A 32 -19.79 -0.31 -1.02
N HIS A 33 -18.51 -0.60 -1.28
CA HIS A 33 -17.88 -1.83 -0.81
C HIS A 33 -16.77 -1.63 0.22
N TRP A 34 -16.36 -0.39 0.50
CA TRP A 34 -15.39 -0.11 1.56
C TRP A 34 -15.78 -0.68 2.93
N PRO A 35 -17.05 -0.65 3.37
CA PRO A 35 -17.42 -1.25 4.67
C PRO A 35 -17.18 -2.76 4.76
N SER A 36 -17.14 -3.47 3.63
CA SER A 36 -17.00 -4.93 3.60
C SER A 36 -15.57 -5.39 3.28
N PHE A 37 -14.83 -4.65 2.46
CA PHE A 37 -13.50 -5.04 1.98
C PHE A 37 -12.39 -4.04 2.32
N GLY A 38 -12.74 -2.88 2.88
CA GLY A 38 -11.79 -1.85 3.26
C GLY A 38 -10.92 -2.29 4.44
N LEU A 39 -9.67 -1.86 4.43
CA LEU A 39 -8.74 -2.05 5.54
C LEU A 39 -8.39 -0.70 6.14
N GLU A 40 -8.51 -0.59 7.45
CA GLU A 40 -8.16 0.61 8.20
C GLU A 40 -6.87 0.42 8.97
N LEU A 41 -6.04 1.46 9.02
CA LEU A 41 -4.77 1.42 9.75
C LEU A 41 -4.97 1.17 11.25
N GLY A 42 -6.13 1.58 11.80
CA GLY A 42 -6.49 1.38 13.19
C GLY A 42 -6.85 -0.07 13.55
N SER A 43 -7.06 -0.95 12.58
CA SER A 43 -7.51 -2.34 12.80
C SER A 43 -6.41 -3.28 13.30
N GLY A 44 -5.21 -2.76 13.58
CA GLY A 44 -4.09 -3.53 14.10
C GLY A 44 -3.32 -4.28 13.01
N LYS A 45 -2.60 -5.34 13.42
CA LYS A 45 -1.78 -6.10 12.49
C LYS A 45 -2.67 -6.91 11.54
N LEU A 46 -2.51 -6.67 10.24
CA LEU A 46 -3.24 -7.38 9.20
C LEU A 46 -2.82 -8.86 9.16
N ASP A 47 -3.79 -9.76 9.27
CA ASP A 47 -3.62 -11.17 8.94
C ASP A 47 -3.87 -11.36 7.43
N THR A 48 -2.78 -11.49 6.69
CA THR A 48 -2.83 -11.57 5.22
C THR A 48 -3.43 -12.87 4.71
N GLU A 49 -3.28 -13.97 5.45
CA GLU A 49 -3.74 -15.29 5.01
C GLU A 49 -5.27 -15.38 5.05
N SER A 50 -5.87 -14.96 6.16
CA SER A 50 -7.34 -14.92 6.29
C SER A 50 -7.97 -13.84 5.42
N THR A 51 -7.30 -12.70 5.21
CA THR A 51 -7.84 -11.57 4.44
C THR A 51 -7.82 -11.82 2.93
N PHE A 52 -6.74 -12.39 2.39
CA PHE A 52 -6.55 -12.54 0.93
C PHE A 52 -6.61 -13.99 0.45
N GLY A 53 -6.81 -14.96 1.35
CA GLY A 53 -6.96 -16.38 1.02
C GLY A 53 -5.73 -17.01 0.36
N SER A 54 -4.56 -16.37 0.48
CA SER A 54 -3.30 -16.87 -0.08
C SER A 54 -2.12 -16.46 0.80
N THR A 55 -1.19 -17.40 1.01
CA THR A 55 0.14 -17.05 1.50
C THR A 55 0.81 -16.20 0.42
N ALA A 56 1.22 -14.98 0.75
CA ALA A 56 2.04 -14.19 -0.14
C ALA A 56 3.30 -15.00 -0.51
N VAL A 57 3.45 -15.35 -1.79
CA VAL A 57 4.58 -16.11 -2.34
C VAL A 57 5.77 -15.20 -2.56
#